data_AF-A0AAT9SWK2-F1
#
_entry.id   AF-A0AAT9SWK2-F1
#
_cell.length_a   1.000
_cell.length_b   1.000
_cell.length_c   1.000
_cell.angle_alpha   90.00
_cell.angle_beta   90.00
_cell.angle_gamma   90.00
#
_symmetry.space_group_name_H-M   'P 1'
#
loop_
_entity.id
_entity.type
_entity.pdbx_description
1 polymer ?
#
loop_
_entity_poly.entity_id
_entity_poly.type
_entity_poly.pdbx_seq_one_letter_code
_entity_poly.pdbx_strand_id
1 'polypeptide(L)'
;MPIAMPIRRPYIRYAPSRDEWAISSKAGSRFISLEGQAVAIDIERVRRGWLTGHDGSGKRKFTPVPGLDGPMPPPPTAEAKPALSLFALAPKAFGVADIAFEMTNWTYSHCEFVTRLYNECEPRFGRGLVPLIVFGPSQPIQFGDHETRLLAYRVVDWVPRNQAFPNPDRSHSQNAGASDATEPEGWAG
;
A
#
# COMPACT_ATOMS: atom_id res chain seq x y z
N MET A 1 -18.60 23.59 -14.94
CA MET A 1 -17.35 22.82 -14.88
C MET A 1 -17.48 21.81 -13.75
N PRO A 2 -17.31 20.49 -13.96
CA PRO A 2 -17.41 19.54 -12.87
C PRO A 2 -16.21 19.73 -11.94
N ILE A 3 -16.49 20.02 -10.68
CA ILE A 3 -15.50 20.10 -9.61
C ILE A 3 -15.01 18.67 -9.38
N ALA A 4 -13.77 18.37 -9.78
CA ALA A 4 -13.16 17.09 -9.51
C ALA A 4 -12.99 16.94 -7.99
N MET A 5 -13.84 16.15 -7.35
CA MET A 5 -13.68 15.81 -5.94
C MET A 5 -12.34 15.08 -5.71
N PRO A 6 -11.66 15.30 -4.58
CA PRO A 6 -10.48 14.51 -4.23
C PRO A 6 -10.89 13.04 -4.08
N ILE A 7 -10.36 12.17 -4.94
CA ILE A 7 -10.55 10.72 -4.84
C ILE A 7 -9.82 10.26 -3.57
N ARG A 8 -10.58 10.01 -2.50
CA ARG A 8 -10.06 9.43 -1.26
C ARG A 8 -9.86 7.94 -1.47
N ARG A 9 -8.60 7.49 -1.39
CA ARG A 9 -8.28 6.08 -1.61
C ARG A 9 -8.44 5.27 -0.34
N PRO A 10 -8.99 4.04 -0.42
CA PRO A 10 -8.99 3.14 0.72
C PRO A 10 -7.55 2.79 1.12
N TYR A 11 -7.35 2.60 2.42
CA TYR A 11 -6.09 2.15 2.99
C TYR A 11 -6.17 0.66 3.30
N ILE A 12 -5.15 -0.09 2.88
CA ILE A 12 -5.10 -1.54 3.06
C ILE A 12 -3.89 -1.92 3.91
N ARG A 13 -4.14 -2.81 4.86
CA ARG A 13 -3.13 -3.40 5.74
C ARG A 13 -3.14 -4.91 5.66
N TYR A 14 -1.96 -5.49 5.75
CA TYR A 14 -1.77 -6.91 6.03
C TYR A 14 -1.37 -7.08 7.50
N ALA A 15 -2.01 -8.01 8.20
CA ALA A 15 -1.73 -8.41 9.57
C ALA A 15 -1.04 -9.77 9.57
N PRO A 16 0.32 -9.83 9.61
CA PRO A 16 1.05 -11.08 9.38
C PRO A 16 0.78 -12.17 10.41
N SER A 17 0.51 -11.80 11.67
CA SER A 17 0.22 -12.75 12.75
C SER A 17 -1.12 -13.45 12.61
N ARG A 18 -2.03 -12.89 11.80
CA ARG A 18 -3.35 -13.47 11.51
C ARG A 18 -3.53 -13.90 10.07
N ASP A 19 -2.54 -13.60 9.21
CA ASP A 19 -2.62 -13.78 7.76
C ASP A 19 -3.84 -13.11 7.12
N GLU A 20 -4.18 -11.91 7.61
CA GLU A 20 -5.40 -11.22 7.23
C GLU A 20 -5.09 -9.91 6.51
N TRP A 21 -5.79 -9.67 5.40
CA TRP A 21 -5.86 -8.35 4.78
C TRP A 21 -7.09 -7.62 5.29
N ALA A 22 -6.92 -6.34 5.65
CA ALA A 22 -8.03 -5.50 6.04
C ALA A 22 -7.99 -4.16 5.31
N ILE A 23 -9.15 -3.71 4.86
CA ILE A 23 -9.37 -2.33 4.39
C ILE A 23 -9.89 -1.54 5.57
N SER A 24 -9.38 -0.33 5.77
CA SER A 24 -9.94 0.62 6.73
C SER A 24 -10.63 1.77 5.99
N SER A 25 -11.90 2.03 6.34
CA SER A 25 -12.71 3.17 5.89
C SER A 25 -13.30 3.92 7.09
N LYS A 26 -14.09 4.98 6.85
CA LYS A 26 -14.89 5.61 7.92
C LYS A 26 -15.87 4.65 8.57
N ALA A 27 -16.46 3.76 7.77
CA ALA A 27 -17.53 2.86 8.18
C ALA A 27 -17.02 1.70 9.05
N GLY A 28 -15.70 1.44 9.04
CA GLY A 28 -15.08 0.41 9.84
C GLY A 28 -13.90 -0.24 9.12
N SER A 29 -13.40 -1.33 9.69
CA SER A 29 -12.46 -2.20 9.00
C SER A 29 -13.16 -3.46 8.54
N ARG A 30 -12.92 -3.88 7.30
CA ARG A 30 -13.40 -5.17 6.76
C ARG A 30 -12.24 -6.00 6.26
N PHE A 31 -12.36 -7.31 6.40
CA PHE A 31 -11.37 -8.26 5.88
C PHE A 31 -11.60 -8.50 4.39
N ILE A 32 -10.50 -8.68 3.66
CA ILE A 32 -10.48 -9.08 2.25
C ILE A 32 -9.48 -10.20 2.05
N SER A 33 -9.53 -10.85 0.90
CA SER A 33 -8.43 -11.68 0.42
C SER A 33 -7.89 -11.12 -0.89
N LEU A 34 -6.57 -10.93 -0.96
CA LEU A 34 -5.85 -10.62 -2.19
C LEU A 34 -5.18 -11.87 -2.80
N GLU A 35 -5.30 -13.03 -2.14
CA GLU A 35 -4.71 -14.27 -2.61
C GLU A 35 -5.30 -14.67 -3.97
N GLY A 36 -4.43 -15.06 -4.91
CA GLY A 36 -4.82 -15.42 -6.28
C GLY A 36 -5.26 -14.23 -7.13
N GLN A 37 -5.34 -13.02 -6.59
CA GLN A 37 -5.78 -11.84 -7.32
C GLN A 37 -4.60 -11.11 -7.97
N ALA A 38 -4.82 -10.66 -9.21
CA ALA A 38 -3.86 -9.83 -9.93
C ALA A 38 -3.93 -8.38 -9.41
N VAL A 39 -2.78 -7.85 -9.00
CA VAL A 39 -2.61 -6.51 -8.42
C VAL A 39 -1.50 -5.79 -9.16
N ALA A 40 -1.81 -4.65 -9.78
CA ALA A 40 -0.79 -3.78 -10.38
C ALA A 40 -0.18 -2.91 -9.29
N ILE A 41 1.15 -2.83 -9.19
CA ILE A 41 1.84 -2.13 -8.10
C ILE A 41 2.80 -1.08 -8.67
N ASP A 42 2.64 0.18 -8.29
CA ASP A 42 3.55 1.27 -8.69
C ASP A 42 4.82 1.28 -7.83
N ILE A 43 5.58 0.19 -7.90
CA ILE A 43 6.74 -0.06 -7.04
C ILE A 43 7.89 0.93 -7.29
N GLU A 44 8.06 1.41 -8.52
CA GLU A 44 9.07 2.43 -8.89
C GLU A 44 8.85 3.75 -8.13
N ARG A 45 7.60 4.01 -7.69
CA ARG A 45 7.23 5.20 -6.93
C ARG A 45 6.97 4.92 -5.46
N VAL A 46 7.53 3.84 -4.92
CA VAL A 46 7.51 3.57 -3.49
C VAL A 46 8.10 4.74 -2.72
N ARG A 47 7.56 5.02 -1.53
CA ARG A 47 8.03 6.07 -0.64
C ARG A 47 8.46 5.49 0.69
N ARG A 48 9.60 5.96 1.18
CA ARG A 48 10.06 5.74 2.54
C ARG A 48 9.62 6.88 3.44
N GLY A 49 9.33 6.60 4.70
CA GLY A 49 8.92 7.62 5.65
C GLY A 49 8.70 7.10 7.06
N TRP A 50 8.05 7.95 7.85
CA TRP A 50 7.69 7.72 9.24
C TRP A 50 6.20 7.50 9.39
N LEU A 51 5.80 6.42 10.04
CA LEU A 51 4.41 6.09 10.31
C LEU A 51 4.13 6.17 11.81
N THR A 52 3.27 7.11 12.20
CA THR A 52 2.80 7.24 13.58
C THR A 52 1.44 6.57 13.72
N GLY A 53 1.30 5.73 14.75
CA GLY A 53 0.06 4.99 15.03
C GLY A 53 -1.01 5.82 15.73
N HIS A 54 -0.57 6.82 16.51
CA HIS A 54 -1.40 7.69 17.32
C HIS A 54 -0.75 9.08 17.34
N ASP A 55 -1.25 10.01 16.54
CA ASP A 55 -1.27 11.37 17.04
C ASP A 55 -2.28 11.43 18.21
N GLY A 56 -2.28 12.49 19.03
CA GLY A 56 -3.28 12.67 20.10
C GLY A 56 -4.76 12.63 19.65
N SER A 57 -5.04 12.41 18.35
CA SER A 57 -6.37 12.20 17.75
C SER A 57 -6.68 10.73 17.40
N GLY A 58 -5.76 9.79 17.66
CA GLY A 58 -5.94 8.36 17.36
C GLY A 58 -5.84 8.00 15.88
N LYS A 59 -5.27 8.87 15.04
CA LYS A 59 -5.17 8.65 13.59
C LYS A 59 -3.76 8.22 13.18
N ARG A 60 -3.69 7.29 12.23
CA ARG A 60 -2.44 6.91 11.55
C ARG A 60 -2.02 8.03 10.62
N LYS A 61 -0.74 8.41 10.66
CA LYS A 61 -0.17 9.41 9.75
C LYS A 61 1.16 8.92 9.18
N PHE A 62 1.25 8.88 7.85
CA PHE A 62 2.51 8.64 7.15
C PHE A 62 3.14 10.00 6.78
N THR A 63 4.38 10.20 7.20
CA THR A 63 5.19 11.37 6.92
C THR A 63 6.33 10.95 6.00
N PRO A 64 6.27 11.27 4.70
CA PRO A 64 7.28 10.82 3.75
C PRO A 64 8.62 11.53 3.97
N VAL A 65 9.70 10.81 3.68
CA VAL A 65 11.07 11.34 3.65
C VAL A 65 11.50 11.54 2.19
N PRO A 66 12.32 12.57 1.87
CA PRO A 66 12.85 12.76 0.53
C PRO A 66 13.75 11.59 0.11
N GLY A 67 13.50 11.05 -1.08
CA GLY A 67 14.31 9.97 -1.66
C GLY A 67 14.15 8.61 -0.98
N LEU A 68 14.57 7.57 -1.69
CA LEU A 68 14.71 6.21 -1.13
C LEU A 68 16.13 5.99 -0.57
N ASP A 69 17.10 6.76 -1.07
CA ASP A 69 18.51 6.64 -0.73
C ASP A 69 18.89 7.45 0.51
N GLY A 70 20.06 7.11 1.07
CA GLY A 70 20.66 7.83 2.18
C GLY A 70 20.02 7.54 3.55
N PRO A 71 20.61 8.11 4.62
CA PRO A 71 20.15 7.90 5.98
C PRO A 71 18.75 8.49 6.18
N MET A 72 17.93 7.80 6.97
CA MET A 72 16.65 8.34 7.42
C MET A 72 16.91 9.54 8.34
N PRO A 73 16.22 10.69 8.15
CA PRO A 73 16.28 11.80 9.08
C PRO A 73 15.68 11.37 10.43
N PRO A 74 15.98 12.06 11.54
CA PRO A 74 15.40 11.73 12.85
C PRO A 74 13.87 11.60 12.80
N PRO A 75 13.28 10.68 13.59
CA PRO A 75 11.84 10.50 13.62
C PRO A 75 11.12 11.76 14.13
N PRO A 76 9.93 12.10 13.61
CA PRO A 76 9.18 13.27 14.04
C PRO A 76 8.64 13.16 15.47
N THR A 77 8.42 11.94 15.96
CA THR A 77 8.01 11.65 17.34
C THR A 77 8.65 10.34 17.81
N ALA A 78 8.66 10.07 19.13
CA ALA A 78 9.23 8.84 19.69
C ALA A 78 8.47 7.57 19.26
N GLU A 79 7.20 7.69 18.91
CA GLU A 79 6.30 6.61 18.51
C GLU A 79 6.35 6.35 16.99
N ALA A 80 7.04 7.21 16.23
CA ALA A 80 7.12 7.09 14.79
C ALA A 80 7.99 5.89 14.39
N LYS A 81 7.43 4.99 13.58
CA LYS A 81 8.13 3.82 13.07
C LYS A 81 8.52 4.01 11.61
N PRO A 82 9.70 3.54 11.17
CA PRO A 82 10.07 3.58 9.77
C PRO A 82 9.10 2.71 8.96
N ALA A 83 8.65 3.20 7.82
CA ALA A 83 7.63 2.54 7.01
C ALA A 83 7.81 2.78 5.52
N LEU A 84 7.20 1.91 4.71
CA LEU A 84 7.11 2.04 3.27
C LEU A 84 5.65 2.21 2.85
N SER A 85 5.42 3.13 1.90
CA SER A 85 4.13 3.42 1.27
C SER A 85 4.24 3.19 -0.24
N LEU A 86 3.26 2.50 -0.82
CA LEU A 86 3.13 2.34 -2.28
C LEU A 86 1.67 2.34 -2.70
N PHE A 87 1.44 2.52 -4.00
CA PHE A 87 0.11 2.44 -4.60
C PHE A 87 -0.07 1.13 -5.36
N ALA A 88 -1.26 0.58 -5.21
CA ALA A 88 -1.67 -0.64 -5.87
C ALA A 88 -3.07 -0.49 -6.47
N LEU A 89 -3.35 -1.25 -7.53
CA LEU A 89 -4.65 -1.34 -8.19
C LEU A 89 -5.06 -2.82 -8.24
N ALA A 90 -6.21 -3.16 -7.66
CA ALA A 90 -6.76 -4.51 -7.68
C ALA A 90 -8.27 -4.49 -7.94
N PRO A 91 -8.72 -4.28 -9.20
CA PRO A 91 -10.14 -4.03 -9.50
C PRO A 91 -11.05 -5.19 -9.07
N LYS A 92 -10.56 -6.43 -9.22
CA LYS A 92 -11.28 -7.65 -8.82
C LYS A 92 -11.45 -7.77 -7.29
N ALA A 93 -10.54 -7.19 -6.51
CA ALA A 93 -10.57 -7.31 -5.05
C ALA A 93 -11.66 -6.45 -4.42
N PHE A 94 -12.08 -5.40 -5.12
CA PHE A 94 -13.05 -4.43 -4.58
C PHE A 94 -14.38 -4.40 -5.33
N GLY A 95 -14.54 -5.22 -6.39
CA GLY A 95 -15.76 -5.27 -7.20
C GLY A 95 -16.04 -4.00 -8.00
N VAL A 96 -15.07 -3.08 -8.07
CA VAL A 96 -15.21 -1.77 -8.71
C VAL A 96 -13.98 -1.54 -9.60
N ALA A 97 -14.23 -1.17 -10.85
CA ALA A 97 -13.18 -0.77 -11.78
C ALA A 97 -12.42 0.45 -11.21
N ASP A 98 -11.10 0.45 -11.33
CA ASP A 98 -10.23 1.60 -11.03
C ASP A 98 -10.02 1.99 -9.56
N ILE A 99 -10.35 1.13 -8.58
CA ILE A 99 -9.98 1.39 -7.18
C ILE A 99 -8.48 1.15 -6.97
N ALA A 100 -7.71 2.23 -7.07
CA ALA A 100 -6.36 2.31 -6.54
C ALA A 100 -6.39 2.52 -5.03
N PHE A 101 -5.51 1.85 -4.30
CA PHE A 101 -5.37 1.90 -2.85
C PHE A 101 -3.93 2.12 -2.43
N GLU A 102 -3.74 2.60 -1.21
CA GLU A 102 -2.42 2.78 -0.60
C GLU A 102 -2.11 1.60 0.32
N MET A 103 -0.92 1.00 0.15
CA MET A 103 -0.36 0.04 1.11
C MET A 103 0.77 0.71 1.87
N THR A 104 0.53 1.00 3.15
CA THR A 104 1.51 1.68 4.01
C THR A 104 1.66 0.97 5.33
N ASN A 105 2.83 0.42 5.64
CA ASN A 105 3.05 -0.30 6.90
C ASN A 105 4.51 -0.28 7.35
N TRP A 106 4.73 -0.57 8.64
CA TRP A 106 6.06 -0.72 9.24
C TRP A 106 6.41 -2.19 9.54
N THR A 107 5.50 -3.13 9.29
CA THR A 107 5.72 -4.54 9.64
C THR A 107 6.84 -5.13 8.79
N TYR A 108 7.63 -6.02 9.39
CA TYR A 108 8.73 -6.71 8.68
C TYR A 108 8.25 -7.35 7.38
N SER A 109 7.13 -8.08 7.42
CA SER A 109 6.50 -8.71 6.24
C SER A 109 6.24 -7.75 5.09
N HIS A 110 5.67 -6.56 5.39
CA HIS A 110 5.40 -5.55 4.37
C HIS A 110 6.69 -4.97 3.83
N CYS A 111 7.62 -4.59 4.70
CA CYS A 111 8.90 -4.00 4.27
C CYS A 111 9.73 -4.98 3.43
N GLU A 112 9.75 -6.26 3.79
CA GLU A 112 10.45 -7.31 3.07
C GLU A 112 9.78 -7.62 1.72
N PHE A 113 8.44 -7.63 1.67
CA PHE A 113 7.70 -7.74 0.41
C PHE A 113 8.06 -6.60 -0.56
N VAL A 114 7.99 -5.35 -0.09
CA VAL A 114 8.25 -4.17 -0.90
C VAL A 114 9.71 -4.15 -1.38
N THR A 115 10.66 -4.49 -0.50
CA THR A 115 12.09 -4.55 -0.84
C THR A 115 12.37 -5.61 -1.91
N ARG A 116 11.85 -6.84 -1.76
CA ARG A 116 12.03 -7.90 -2.76
C ARG A 116 11.42 -7.52 -4.11
N LEU A 117 10.19 -6.97 -4.10
CA LEU A 117 9.53 -6.56 -5.33
C LEU A 117 10.26 -5.41 -6.01
N TYR A 118 10.75 -4.43 -5.25
CA TYR A 118 11.55 -3.31 -5.76
C TYR A 118 12.80 -3.83 -6.47
N ASN A 119 13.59 -4.66 -5.80
CA ASN A 119 14.84 -5.21 -6.34
C ASN A 119 14.61 -6.07 -7.60
N GLU A 120 13.54 -6.87 -7.62
CA GLU A 120 13.17 -7.68 -8.79
C GLU A 120 12.74 -6.80 -9.99
N CYS A 121 12.10 -5.66 -9.72
CA CYS A 121 11.55 -4.78 -10.74
C CYS A 121 12.52 -3.68 -11.20
N GLU A 122 13.56 -3.38 -10.42
CA GLU A 122 14.52 -2.30 -10.67
C GLU A 122 15.10 -2.31 -12.10
N PRO A 123 15.48 -3.45 -12.71
CA PRO A 123 15.98 -3.49 -14.09
C PRO A 123 14.98 -3.00 -15.17
N ARG A 124 13.71 -2.81 -14.81
CA ARG A 124 12.63 -2.34 -15.70
C ARG A 124 12.13 -0.93 -15.39
N PHE A 125 12.68 -0.25 -14.39
CA PHE A 125 12.29 1.12 -14.07
C PHE A 125 12.56 2.09 -15.22
N GLY A 126 11.81 3.20 -15.25
CA GLY A 126 11.88 4.20 -16.31
C GLY A 126 11.17 3.81 -17.62
N ARG A 127 10.65 2.59 -17.74
CA ARG A 127 9.95 2.11 -18.96
C ARG A 127 8.47 2.50 -19.04
N GLY A 128 7.96 3.19 -18.02
CA GLY A 128 6.53 3.54 -17.93
C GLY A 128 5.62 2.32 -17.73
N LEU A 129 6.16 1.20 -17.26
CA LEU A 129 5.42 -0.02 -16.93
C LEU A 129 5.37 -0.24 -15.42
N VAL A 130 4.33 -0.93 -14.95
CA VAL A 130 4.21 -1.39 -13.57
C VAL A 130 4.00 -2.91 -13.55
N PRO A 131 4.58 -3.63 -12.57
CA PRO A 131 4.36 -5.06 -12.44
C PRO A 131 2.90 -5.34 -12.08
N LEU A 132 2.32 -6.34 -12.76
CA LEU A 132 1.13 -7.04 -12.33
C LEU A 132 1.59 -8.26 -11.54
N ILE A 133 1.25 -8.32 -10.26
CA ILE A 133 1.61 -9.44 -9.38
C ILE A 133 0.38 -10.26 -9.01
N VAL A 134 0.60 -11.52 -8.65
CA VAL A 134 -0.39 -12.34 -7.96
C VAL A 134 0.15 -12.71 -6.59
N PHE A 135 -0.62 -12.46 -5.53
CA PHE A 135 -0.29 -12.94 -4.19
C PHE A 135 -0.53 -14.45 -4.08
N GLY A 136 0.43 -15.16 -3.53
CA GLY A 136 0.31 -16.57 -3.16
C GLY A 136 0.09 -16.75 -1.66
N PRO A 137 0.07 -18.00 -1.18
CA PRO A 137 -0.01 -18.29 0.25
C PRO A 137 1.21 -17.71 0.96
N SER A 138 0.98 -17.00 2.06
CA SER A 138 2.06 -16.42 2.85
C SER A 138 2.92 -17.52 3.49
N GLN A 139 4.20 -17.23 3.69
CA GLN A 139 5.17 -18.21 4.20
C GLN A 139 5.50 -17.91 5.66
N PRO A 140 5.32 -18.86 6.60
CA PRO A 140 5.72 -18.66 7.99
C PRO A 140 7.24 -18.53 8.10
N ILE A 141 7.68 -17.59 8.93
CA ILE A 141 9.08 -17.35 9.25
C ILE A 141 9.22 -17.03 10.74
N GLN A 142 10.39 -17.35 11.30
CA GLN A 142 10.75 -16.94 12.65
C GLN A 142 11.36 -15.53 12.61
N PHE A 143 10.85 -14.61 13.43
CA PHE A 143 11.41 -13.26 13.60
C PHE A 143 11.57 -12.95 15.09
N GLY A 144 12.80 -13.08 15.59
CA GLY A 144 13.06 -13.08 17.03
C GLY A 144 12.33 -14.24 17.71
N ASP A 145 11.61 -13.94 18.79
CA ASP A 145 10.84 -14.93 19.56
C ASP A 145 9.41 -15.14 19.03
N HIS A 146 9.07 -14.52 17.89
CA HIS A 146 7.72 -14.58 17.34
C HIS A 146 7.71 -15.20 15.94
N GLU A 147 6.66 -15.97 15.64
CA GLU A 147 6.33 -16.36 14.28
C GLU A 147 5.66 -15.18 13.57
N THR A 148 6.09 -14.90 12.34
CA THR A 148 5.44 -13.96 11.42
C THR A 148 5.32 -14.60 10.04
N ARG A 149 4.59 -13.97 9.12
CA ARG A 149 4.43 -14.49 7.76
C ARG A 149 4.97 -13.51 6.72
N LEU A 150 5.67 -14.01 5.71
CA LEU A 150 6.09 -13.26 4.53
C LEU A 150 5.03 -13.37 3.44
N LEU A 151 4.69 -12.23 2.83
CA LEU A 151 3.83 -12.23 1.65
C LEU A 151 4.57 -12.89 0.47
N ALA A 152 4.01 -13.99 -0.03
CA ALA A 152 4.46 -14.59 -1.27
C ALA A 152 3.80 -13.88 -2.45
N TYR A 153 4.56 -13.64 -3.51
CA TYR A 153 4.04 -13.07 -4.74
C TYR A 153 4.79 -13.62 -5.95
N ARG A 154 4.20 -13.43 -7.13
CA ARG A 154 4.85 -13.65 -8.42
C ARG A 154 4.48 -12.52 -9.36
N VAL A 155 5.46 -11.93 -10.05
CA VAL A 155 5.20 -11.04 -11.18
C VAL A 155 4.67 -11.88 -12.35
N VAL A 156 3.46 -11.59 -12.81
CA VAL A 156 2.79 -12.35 -13.88
C VAL A 156 2.73 -11.59 -15.19
N ASP A 157 2.76 -10.27 -15.17
CA ASP A 157 2.73 -9.43 -16.37
C ASP A 157 3.24 -8.01 -16.06
N TRP A 158 3.32 -7.16 -17.09
CA TRP A 158 3.65 -5.75 -17.01
C TRP A 158 2.63 -4.92 -17.76
N VAL A 159 2.06 -3.92 -17.11
CA VAL A 159 1.04 -3.05 -17.72
C VAL A 159 1.52 -1.61 -17.82
N PRO A 160 1.07 -0.84 -18.82
CA PRO A 160 1.35 0.59 -18.89
C PRO A 160 0.91 1.31 -17.61
N ARG A 161 1.82 2.09 -17.00
CA ARG A 161 1.56 2.85 -15.77
C ARG A 161 0.39 3.80 -15.94
N ASN A 162 0.27 4.48 -17.08
CA ASN A 162 -0.83 5.40 -17.37
C ASN A 162 -2.19 4.69 -17.51
N GLN A 163 -2.21 3.39 -17.81
CA GLN A 163 -3.44 2.59 -17.83
C GLN A 163 -3.84 2.16 -16.42
N ALA A 164 -2.88 1.72 -15.59
CA ALA A 164 -3.15 1.33 -14.20
C ALA A 164 -3.35 2.52 -13.26
N PHE A 165 -2.68 3.64 -13.53
CA PHE A 165 -2.65 4.84 -12.70
C PHE A 165 -2.79 6.09 -13.59
N PRO A 166 -3.99 6.34 -14.17
CA PRO A 166 -4.23 7.42 -15.14
C PRO A 166 -4.06 8.83 -14.59
N ASN A 167 -3.98 9.00 -13.25
CA ASN A 167 -3.70 10.28 -12.60
C ASN A 167 -2.42 10.20 -11.75
N PRO A 168 -1.24 10.46 -12.36
CA PRO A 168 0.07 10.31 -11.70
C PRO A 168 0.37 11.37 -10.63
N ASP A 169 -0.30 12.52 -10.62
CA ASP A 169 -0.16 13.52 -9.54
C ASP A 169 -1.13 13.27 -8.38
N ARG A 170 -2.27 12.64 -8.70
CA ARG A 170 -3.21 12.18 -7.67
C ARG A 170 -2.68 10.95 -6.95
N SER A 171 -1.67 10.25 -7.46
CA SER A 171 -1.01 9.16 -6.72
C SER A 171 -0.29 9.69 -5.48
N HIS A 172 0.07 10.97 -5.39
CA HIS A 172 0.89 11.46 -4.27
C HIS A 172 0.32 12.69 -3.54
N SER A 173 -0.92 13.09 -3.85
CA SER A 173 -1.62 14.13 -3.09
C SER A 173 -1.87 13.66 -1.67
N GLN A 174 -1.04 14.22 -0.77
CA GLN A 174 -1.15 14.29 0.69
C GLN A 174 -2.40 13.58 1.25
N ASN A 175 -2.20 12.39 1.80
CA ASN A 175 -2.99 11.94 2.95
C ASN A 175 -2.58 12.79 4.18
N ALA A 176 -2.81 14.10 4.10
CA ALA A 176 -2.93 14.95 5.26
C ALA A 176 -4.25 14.58 5.94
N GLY A 177 -4.22 13.51 6.73
CA GLY A 177 -5.30 13.08 7.60
C GLY A 177 -6.59 12.70 6.86
N ALA A 178 -6.82 11.41 6.63
CA ALA A 178 -8.15 10.92 6.36
C ALA A 178 -8.32 9.49 6.90
N SER A 179 -8.72 9.39 8.18
CA SER A 179 -9.65 8.36 8.68
C SER A 179 -11.04 8.52 8.04
N ASP A 180 -11.08 8.89 6.77
CA ASP A 180 -12.16 9.69 6.23
C ASP A 180 -12.47 9.29 4.76
N ALA A 181 -12.20 8.03 4.38
CA ALA A 181 -12.68 7.45 3.13
C ALA A 181 -14.20 7.23 3.20
N THR A 182 -14.95 7.95 2.37
CA THR A 182 -16.35 7.64 2.08
C THR A 182 -16.39 6.42 1.17
N GLU A 183 -17.24 5.45 1.49
CA GLU A 183 -17.48 4.31 0.62
C GLU A 183 -17.94 4.81 -0.77
N PRO A 184 -17.39 4.29 -1.89
CA PRO A 184 -17.95 4.57 -3.20
C PRO A 184 -19.40 4.07 -3.25
N GLU A 185 -20.30 4.86 -3.85
CA GLU A 185 -21.68 4.43 -4.10
C GLU A 185 -21.67 3.10 -4.85
N GLY A 186 -22.30 2.08 -4.28
CA GLY A 186 -22.32 0.69 -4.79
C GLY A 186 -21.64 -0.36 -3.90
N TRP A 187 -21.11 0.01 -2.73
CA TRP A 187 -20.46 -0.91 -1.77
C TRP A 187 -21.42 -1.61 -0.77
N ALA A 188 -22.73 -1.41 -0.84
CA ALA A 188 -23.71 -2.11 -0.01
C ALA A 188 -24.15 -3.42 -0.69
N GLY A 189 -23.51 -4.52 -0.32
CA GLY A 189 -23.86 -5.89 -0.68
C GLY A 189 -23.33 -6.87 0.33
#